data_AF-A0A7X7FM31-F1
#
_entry.id   AF-A0A7X7FM31-F1
#
_cell.length_a   1.000
_cell.length_b   1.000
_cell.length_c   1.000
_cell.angle_alpha   90.00
_cell.angle_beta   90.00
_cell.angle_gamma   90.00
#
_symmetry.space_group_name_H-M   'P 1'
#
loop_
_entity.id
_entity.type
_entity.pdbx_description
1 polymer ?
#
loop_
_entity_poly.entity_id
_entity_poly.type
_entity_poly.pdbx_seq_one_letter_code
_entity_poly.pdbx_strand_id
1 'polypeptide(L)'
;MEARRARLLLCDDAAARLAAESLGFAVHGTIGVLARGIRTGMRTREEVLALLRSLPQRSTLHISAKLLTAIIAEVEQAPDRSS
;
A
#
# COMPACT_ATOMS: atom_id res chain seq x y z
N MET A 1 -3.73 -20.84 -17.01
CA MET A 1 -3.76 -20.45 -15.59
C MET A 1 -4.48 -19.12 -15.51
N GLU A 2 -5.75 -19.10 -15.14
CA GLU A 2 -6.51 -17.85 -15.02
C GLU A 2 -5.94 -17.08 -13.83
N ALA A 3 -5.22 -15.99 -14.12
CA ALA A 3 -4.69 -15.13 -13.08
C ALA A 3 -5.87 -14.58 -12.27
N ARG A 4 -6.09 -15.13 -11.07
CA ARG A 4 -7.12 -14.66 -10.13
C ARG A 4 -6.90 -13.17 -9.93
N ARG A 5 -7.66 -12.34 -10.66
CA ARG A 5 -7.59 -10.87 -10.56
C ARG A 5 -7.98 -10.53 -9.14
N ALA A 6 -6.99 -10.32 -8.27
CA ALA A 6 -7.22 -9.86 -6.91
C ALA A 6 -7.84 -8.46 -7.03
N ARG A 7 -9.18 -8.41 -6.95
CA ARG A 7 -9.99 -7.20 -7.04
C ARG A 7 -9.58 -6.31 -5.87
N LEU A 8 -8.93 -5.20 -6.19
CA LEU A 8 -8.53 -4.19 -5.23
C LEU A 8 -9.64 -3.15 -5.20
N LEU A 9 -10.16 -2.84 -4.02
CA LEU A 9 -11.08 -1.73 -3.84
C LEU A 9 -10.33 -0.59 -3.14
N LEU A 10 -10.40 0.59 -3.76
CA LEU A 10 -9.94 1.84 -3.19
C LEU A 10 -11.17 2.67 -2.86
N CYS A 11 -11.30 3.07 -1.60
CA CYS A 11 -12.39 3.92 -1.11
C CYS A 11 -11.77 5.15 -0.45
N ASP A 12 -12.34 6.32 -0.71
CA ASP A 12 -11.87 7.60 -0.18
C ASP A 12 -12.52 7.96 1.17
N ASP A 13 -13.74 7.46 1.41
CA ASP A 13 -14.49 7.67 2.66
C ASP A 13 -14.42 6.43 3.58
N ALA A 14 -14.34 6.68 4.88
CA ALA A 14 -14.39 5.68 5.94
C ALA A 14 -15.70 4.87 5.91
N ALA A 15 -16.85 5.51 5.62
CA ALA A 15 -18.12 4.78 5.54
C ALA A 15 -18.14 3.79 4.36
N ALA A 16 -17.62 4.22 3.20
CA ALA A 16 -17.47 3.35 2.03
C ALA A 16 -16.49 2.20 2.30
N ARG A 17 -15.39 2.48 3.01
CA ARG A 17 -14.43 1.45 3.45
C ARG A 17 -15.12 0.41 4.34
N LEU A 18 -15.85 0.84 5.37
CA LEU A 18 -16.55 -0.07 6.30
C LEU A 18 -17.60 -0.92 5.58
N ALA A 19 -18.36 -0.32 4.66
CA ALA A 19 -19.35 -1.05 3.85
C ALA A 19 -18.70 -2.08 2.92
N ALA A 20 -17.54 -1.76 2.34
CA ALA A 20 -16.81 -2.71 1.51
C ALA A 20 -16.20 -3.85 2.33
N GLU A 21 -15.65 -3.55 3.50
CA GLU A 21 -15.13 -4.56 4.43
C GLU A 21 -16.26 -5.50 4.90
N SER A 22 -17.47 -4.99 5.20
CA SER A 22 -18.61 -5.81 5.60
C SER A 22 -19.14 -6.73 4.48
N LEU A 23 -18.90 -6.38 3.21
CA LEU A 23 -19.19 -7.20 2.04
C LEU A 23 -18.07 -8.17 1.67
N GLY A 24 -16.99 -8.23 2.46
CA GLY A 24 -15.87 -9.16 2.25
C GLY A 24 -14.84 -8.71 1.23
N PHE A 25 -14.81 -7.42 0.84
CA PHE A 25 -13.79 -6.89 -0.04
C PHE A 25 -12.50 -6.57 0.74
N ALA A 26 -11.36 -6.89 0.13
CA ALA A 26 -10.06 -6.48 0.65
C ALA A 26 -9.79 -5.00 0.31
N VAL A 27 -10.14 -4.10 1.23
CA VAL A 27 -9.91 -2.66 1.09
C VAL A 27 -8.47 -2.32 1.45
N HIS A 28 -7.79 -1.55 0.60
CA HIS A 28 -6.42 -1.12 0.83
C HIS A 28 -6.35 0.41 0.81
N GLY A 29 -5.66 1.00 1.80
CA GLY A 29 -5.28 2.41 1.73
C GLY A 29 -4.07 2.63 0.83
N THR A 30 -3.69 3.90 0.64
CA THR A 30 -2.54 4.32 -0.18
C THR A 30 -1.27 3.50 0.07
N ILE A 31 -0.96 3.22 1.33
CA ILE A 31 0.20 2.39 1.72
C ILE A 31 0.09 0.96 1.17
N GLY A 32 -1.08 0.34 1.29
CA GLY A 32 -1.31 -1.02 0.78
C GLY A 32 -1.21 -1.10 -0.75
N VAL A 33 -1.58 -0.01 -1.45
CA VAL A 33 -1.37 0.11 -2.91
C VAL A 33 0.12 0.15 -3.25
N LEU A 34 0.90 0.96 -2.52
CA LEU A 34 2.35 1.07 -2.73
C LEU A 34 3.07 -0.25 -2.46
N ALA A 35 2.77 -0.92 -1.34
CA ALA A 35 3.32 -2.23 -1.01
C ALA A 35 2.96 -3.29 -2.07
N ARG A 36 1.74 -3.23 -2.62
CA ARG A 36 1.33 -4.12 -3.71
C ARG A 36 2.14 -3.90 -4.99
N GLY A 37 2.51 -2.65 -5.29
CA GLY A 37 3.36 -2.31 -6.43
C GLY A 37 4.69 -3.05 -6.45
N ILE A 38 5.31 -3.21 -5.26
CA ILE A 38 6.52 -4.05 -5.08
C ILE A 38 6.19 -5.50 -5.42
N ARG A 39 5.15 -6.07 -4.80
CA ARG A 39 4.79 -7.49 -4.97
C ARG A 39 4.46 -7.85 -6.42
N THR A 40 3.90 -6.93 -7.19
CA THR A 40 3.57 -7.15 -8.60
C THR A 40 4.69 -6.76 -9.56
N GLY A 41 5.87 -6.35 -9.07
CA GLY A 41 6.99 -5.89 -9.90
C GLY A 41 6.71 -4.60 -10.68
N MET A 42 5.65 -3.87 -10.33
CA MET A 42 5.30 -2.60 -10.98
C MET A 42 6.14 -1.43 -10.49
N ARG A 43 6.73 -1.57 -9.30
CA ARG A 43 7.68 -0.63 -8.70
C ARG A 43 8.77 -1.40 -7.99
N THR A 44 9.99 -0.86 -8.00
CA THR A 44 11.06 -1.39 -7.16
C THR A 44 10.84 -0.99 -5.70
N ARG A 45 11.53 -1.68 -4.80
CA ARG A 45 11.56 -1.34 -3.39
C ARG A 45 12.04 0.09 -3.18
N GLU A 46 13.11 0.48 -3.85
CA GLU A 46 13.74 1.80 -3.74
C GLU A 46 12.77 2.91 -4.16
N GLU A 47 12.01 2.70 -5.24
CA GLU A 47 10.98 3.63 -5.70
C GLU A 47 9.87 3.80 -4.66
N VAL A 48 9.44 2.71 -4.03
CA VAL A 48 8.41 2.76 -2.99
C VAL A 48 8.93 3.41 -1.71
N LEU A 49 10.17 3.13 -1.29
CA LEU A 49 10.80 3.79 -0.15
C LEU A 49 10.94 5.29 -0.36
N ALA A 50 11.35 5.72 -1.56
CA ALA A 50 11.41 7.13 -1.93
C ALA A 50 10.04 7.80 -1.85
N LEU A 51 8.99 7.13 -2.36
CA LEU A 51 7.62 7.63 -2.25
C LEU A 51 7.17 7.76 -0.81
N LEU A 52 7.33 6.71 0.00
CA LEU A 52 6.95 6.70 1.41
C LEU A 52 7.60 7.84 2.18
N ARG A 53 8.90 8.07 1.98
CA ARG A 53 9.64 9.17 2.63
C ARG A 53 9.14 10.56 2.21
N SER A 54 8.63 10.69 0.99
CA SER A 54 8.12 11.96 0.44
C SER A 54 6.65 12.26 0.75
N LEU A 55 5.86 11.25 1.16
CA LEU A 55 4.42 11.38 1.39
C LEU A 55 4.05 12.51 2.36
N PRO A 56 4.73 12.68 3.51
CA PRO A 56 4.35 13.73 4.46
C PRO A 56 4.52 15.16 3.91
N GLN A 57 5.43 15.38 2.96
CA GLN A 57 5.69 16.71 2.42
C GLN A 57 4.96 16.98 1.09
N ARG A 58 4.59 15.93 0.36
CA ARG A 58 4.07 16.04 -1.02
C ARG A 58 2.60 15.65 -1.18
N SER A 59 1.92 15.28 -0.10
CA SER A 59 0.53 14.84 -0.15
C SER A 59 -0.28 15.39 1.02
N THR A 60 -1.61 15.36 0.88
CA THR A 60 -2.57 15.64 1.96
C THR A 60 -2.83 14.43 2.85
N LEU A 61 -2.11 13.31 2.64
CA LEU A 61 -2.28 12.10 3.43
C LEU A 61 -1.72 12.31 4.84
N HIS A 62 -2.62 12.47 5.82
CA HIS A 62 -2.23 12.49 7.23
C HIS A 62 -1.85 11.08 7.69
N ILE A 63 -0.54 10.84 7.84
CA ILE A 63 0.02 9.63 8.40
C ILE A 63 0.87 9.97 9.63
N SER A 64 0.71 9.22 10.72
CA SER A 64 1.57 9.42 11.90
C SER A 64 3.02 9.04 11.57
N ALA A 65 3.99 9.80 12.08
CA ALA A 65 5.41 9.51 11.88
C ALA A 65 5.77 8.09 12.36
N LYS A 66 5.21 7.67 13.51
CA LYS A 66 5.39 6.31 14.05
C LYS A 66 4.95 5.23 13.06
N LEU A 67 3.77 5.38 12.45
CA LEU A 67 3.27 4.42 11.47
C LEU A 67 4.13 4.42 10.20
N LEU A 68 4.50 5.59 9.70
CA LEU A 68 5.35 5.70 8.51
C LEU A 68 6.71 5.05 8.71
N THR A 69 7.38 5.29 9.85
CA THR A 69 8.65 4.65 10.18
C THR A 69 8.53 3.13 10.27
N ALA A 70 7.45 2.62 10.88
CA ALA A 70 7.21 1.17 10.95
C ALA A 70 7.03 0.54 9.56
N ILE A 71 6.26 1.19 8.67
CA ILE A 71 6.07 0.73 7.29
C ILE A 71 7.39 0.74 6.52
N ILE A 72 8.19 1.81 6.64
CA ILE A 72 9.49 1.91 5.97
C ILE A 72 10.40 0.76 6.41
N ALA A 73 10.49 0.48 7.72
CA ALA A 73 11.30 -0.60 8.24
C ALA A 73 10.84 -1.98 7.73
N GLU A 74 9.53 -2.20 7.63
CA GLU A 74 8.97 -3.44 7.06
C GLU A 74 9.32 -3.60 5.57
N VAL A 75 9.22 -2.52 4.79
CA VAL A 75 9.60 -2.54 3.37
C VAL A 75 11.11 -2.73 3.20
N GLU A 76 11.95 -2.19 4.09
CA GLU A 76 13.41 -2.40 4.06
C GLU A 76 13.77 -3.87 4.35
N GLN A 77 13.06 -4.53 5.27
CA GLN A 77 13.33 -5.91 5.67
C GLN A 77 12.67 -6.99 4.79
N ALA A 78 11.71 -6.62 3.94
CA ALA A 78 11.05 -7.57 3.06
C ALA A 78 12.09 -8.26 2.13
N PRO A 79 11.97 -9.53 1.76
CA PRO A 79 12.87 -10.12 0.75
C PRO A 79 12.51 -9.62 -0.66
N ASP A 80 13.51 -9.30 -1.48
CA ASP A 80 13.30 -9.00 -2.91
C ASP A 80 12.85 -10.29 -3.60
N ARG A 81 11.60 -10.33 -4.08
CA ARG A 81 11.09 -11.46 -4.88
C ARG A 81 11.39 -11.28 -6.36
N SER A 82 12.53 -10.66 -6.67
CA SER A 82 13.06 -10.51 -8.02
C SER A 82 13.85 -11.77 -8.38
N SER A 83 13.16 -12.89 -8.60
CA SER A 83 13.73 -14.13 -9.17
C SER A 83 12.67 -14.87 -9.97
#